data_AF-A0A835FG59-F1
#
_entry.id   AF-A0A835FG59-F1
#
_cell.length_a   1.000
_cell.length_b   1.000
_cell.length_c   1.000
_cell.angle_alpha   90.00
_cell.angle_beta   90.00
_cell.angle_gamma   90.00
#
_symmetry.space_group_name_H-M   'P 1'
#
loop_
_entity.id
_entity.type
_entity.pdbx_description
1 polymer ?
#
loop_
_entity_poly.entity_id
_entity_poly.type
_entity_poly.pdbx_seq_one_letter_code
_entity_poly.pdbx_strand_id
1 'polypeptide(L)'
;MQVTRLYRNKEHAEVEYTFLMRELGALLNLATIVLIVSISKHPFYMDIHTEHNLQVRNYREDWDLEKTEPVAGNYYPVFMFS
;
A
#
# COMPACT_ATOMS: atom_id res chain seq x y z
N MET A 1 -9.53 -12.56 9.78
CA MET A 1 -9.01 -12.47 11.17
C MET A 1 -7.75 -11.63 11.15
N GLN A 2 -7.51 -10.82 12.19
CA GLN A 2 -6.27 -10.06 12.36
C GLN A 2 -5.64 -10.43 13.70
N VAL A 3 -4.32 -10.57 13.72
CA VAL A 3 -3.53 -10.74 14.94
C VAL A 3 -2.41 -9.70 14.95
N THR A 4 -2.31 -8.92 16.02
CA THR A 4 -1.22 -7.97 16.24
C THR A 4 -0.34 -8.49 17.37
N ARG A 5 0.98 -8.58 17.16
CA ARG A 5 1.95 -9.08 18.15
C ARG A 5 3.00 -8.02 18.46
N LEU A 6 3.32 -7.90 19.75
CA LEU A 6 4.43 -7.10 20.29
C LEU A 6 5.41 -8.04 20.97
N TYR A 7 6.68 -7.99 20.57
CA TYR A 7 7.74 -8.82 21.14
C TYR A 7 8.70 -7.95 21.95
N ARG A 8 9.21 -8.52 23.06
CA ARG A 8 10.30 -7.88 23.81
C ARG A 8 11.52 -7.76 22.88
N ASN A 9 12.19 -6.61 22.94
CA ASN A 9 13.37 -6.28 22.14
C ASN A 9 13.13 -6.20 20.61
N LYS A 10 11.90 -5.96 20.16
CA LYS A 10 11.61 -5.56 18.77
C LYS A 10 11.11 -4.11 18.72
N GLU A 11 11.57 -3.35 17.74
CA GLU A 11 11.18 -1.94 17.54
C GLU A 11 9.89 -1.77 16.72
N HIS A 12 9.32 -2.85 16.18
CA HIS A 12 8.11 -2.85 15.38
C HIS A 12 7.06 -3.82 15.93
N ALA A 13 5.78 -3.53 15.62
CA ALA A 13 4.69 -4.48 15.79
C ALA A 13 4.58 -5.37 14.55
N GLU A 14 4.28 -6.66 14.75
CA GLU A 14 3.93 -7.55 13.65
C GLU A 14 2.41 -7.59 13.53
N VAL A 15 1.88 -7.33 12.33
CA VAL A 15 0.45 -7.39 12.03
C VAL A 15 0.21 -8.46 10.98
N GLU A 16 -0.50 -9.52 11.37
CA GLU A 16 -0.84 -10.65 10.51
C GLU A 16 -2.34 -10.62 10.19
N TYR A 17 -2.67 -10.79 8.91
CA TYR A 17 -4.04 -10.84 8.43
C TYR A 17 -4.32 -12.17 7.74
N THR A 18 -5.38 -12.83 8.18
CA THR A 18 -5.97 -13.98 7.48
C THR A 18 -7.21 -13.51 6.74
N PHE A 19 -7.13 -13.50 5.41
CA PHE A 19 -8.25 -13.25 4.53
C PHE A 19 -8.92 -14.57 4.19
N LEU A 20 -10.09 -14.80 4.77
CA LEU A 20 -10.95 -15.90 4.35
C LEU A 20 -11.68 -15.43 3.10
N MET A 21 -11.52 -16.16 1.99
CA MET A 21 -12.37 -15.96 0.83
C MET A 21 -13.79 -16.35 1.23
N ARG A 22 -14.62 -15.35 1.58
CA ARG A 22 -16.07 -15.55 1.54
C ARG A 22 -16.41 -15.75 0.07
N GLU A 23 -17.21 -16.77 -0.27
CA GLU A 23 -17.71 -16.97 -1.63
C GLU A 23 -18.52 -15.76 -2.08
N LEU A 24 -17.81 -14.79 -2.64
CA LEU A 24 -18.36 -13.74 -3.46
C LEU A 24 -18.34 -14.34 -4.85
N GLY A 25 -19.54 -14.60 -5.38
CA GLY A 25 -19.72 -15.27 -6.68
C GLY A 25 -18.78 -14.70 -7.75
N ALA A 26 -18.47 -15.54 -8.74
CA ALA A 26 -17.38 -15.54 -9.71
C ALA A 26 -16.92 -14.23 -10.42
N LEU A 27 -17.43 -13.06 -10.07
CA LEU A 27 -17.24 -11.78 -10.78
C LEU A 27 -16.57 -10.68 -9.95
N LEU A 28 -16.13 -10.92 -8.71
CA LEU A 28 -15.54 -9.87 -7.88
C LEU A 28 -14.05 -10.07 -7.63
N ASN A 29 -13.22 -9.21 -8.21
CA ASN A 29 -11.83 -9.04 -7.80
C ASN A 29 -11.83 -8.45 -6.38
N LEU A 30 -11.52 -9.26 -5.36
CA LEU A 30 -11.33 -8.75 -4.01
C LEU A 30 -10.00 -8.01 -3.94
N ALA A 31 -10.05 -6.67 -3.97
CA ALA A 31 -8.97 -5.86 -3.46
C ALA A 31 -9.04 -5.86 -1.92
N THR A 32 -8.03 -6.44 -1.29
CA THR A 32 -7.84 -6.28 0.16
C THR A 32 -7.05 -4.99 0.38
N ILE A 33 -7.67 -4.01 1.02
CA ILE A 33 -7.05 -2.71 1.32
C ILE A 33 -6.67 -2.69 2.80
N VAL A 34 -5.38 -2.62 3.10
CA VAL A 34 -4.92 -2.24 4.44
C VAL A 34 -4.86 -0.72 4.47
N LEU A 35 -5.81 -0.09 5.18
CA LEU A 35 -5.82 1.36 5.32
C LEU A 35 -4.80 1.77 6.40
N ILE A 36 -3.66 2.30 5.97
CA ILE A 36 -2.71 2.99 6.85
C ILE A 36 -3.00 4.49 6.73
N VAL A 37 -3.60 5.08 7.75
CA VAL A 37 -3.84 6.53 7.80
C VAL A 37 -2.62 7.21 8.42
N SER A 38 -1.88 7.96 7.60
CA SER A 38 -0.87 8.90 8.07
C SER A 38 -1.35 10.32 7.78
N ILE A 39 -1.13 11.26 8.70
CA ILE A 39 -1.49 12.69 8.55
C ILE A 39 -0.39 13.44 7.77
N SER A 40 0.49 12.73 7.06
CA SER A 40 1.55 13.35 6.27
C SER A 40 0.98 14.06 5.04
N LYS A 41 1.15 15.38 4.97
CA LYS A 41 0.99 16.18 3.74
C LYS A 41 2.16 16.03 2.76
N HIS A 42 3.17 15.24 3.16
CA HIS A 42 4.43 15.06 2.45
C HIS A 42 4.33 13.88 1.46
N PRO A 43 5.17 13.85 0.40
CA PRO A 43 5.33 12.67 -0.45
C PRO A 43 5.62 11.43 0.38
N PHE A 44 5.22 10.27 -0.14
CA PHE A 44 5.58 8.97 0.46
C PHE A 44 6.77 8.38 -0.28
N TYR A 45 7.65 7.74 0.48
CA TYR A 45 8.78 6.99 -0.05
C TYR A 45 8.37 5.54 -0.25
N MET A 46 8.81 4.94 -1.36
CA MET A 46 8.66 3.53 -1.61
C MET A 46 10.03 2.93 -1.91
N ASP A 47 10.41 1.91 -1.15
CA ASP A 47 11.57 1.09 -1.47
C ASP A 47 11.18 0.17 -2.64
N ILE A 48 11.75 0.44 -3.81
CA ILE A 48 11.79 -0.50 -4.92
C ILE A 48 13.26 -0.87 -5.16
N HIS A 49 13.49 -2.08 -5.67
CA HIS A 49 14.73 -2.87 -5.68
C HIS A 49 16.10 -2.16 -5.85
N THR A 50 16.17 -0.91 -6.29
CA THR A 50 17.42 -0.18 -6.49
C THR A 50 17.35 1.35 -6.34
N GLU A 51 16.19 1.95 -6.02
CA GLU A 51 16.04 3.41 -6.00
C GLU A 51 14.94 3.85 -5.04
N HIS A 52 15.24 4.83 -4.19
CA HIS A 52 14.25 5.48 -3.32
C HIS A 52 13.40 6.40 -4.19
N ASN A 53 12.25 5.91 -4.68
CA ASN A 53 11.38 6.71 -5.52
C ASN A 53 10.39 7.49 -4.66
N LEU A 54 10.47 8.83 -4.76
CA LEU A 54 9.50 9.77 -4.21
C LEU A 54 8.21 9.68 -5.01
N GLN A 55 7.10 9.34 -4.35
CA GLN A 55 5.79 9.35 -4.98
C GLN A 55 4.91 10.46 -4.41
N VAL A 56 4.33 11.24 -5.32
CA VAL A 56 3.37 12.31 -5.00
C VAL A 56 2.02 11.93 -5.59
N ARG A 57 0.99 11.97 -4.75
CA ARG A 57 -0.39 11.63 -5.16
C ARG A 57 -0.83 12.51 -6.33
N ASN A 58 -1.32 11.88 -7.40
CA ASN A 58 -1.80 12.54 -8.61
C ASN A 58 -0.77 13.44 -9.31
N TYR A 59 0.51 13.07 -9.28
CA TYR A 59 1.58 13.82 -9.92
C TYR A 59 2.49 12.88 -10.72
N ARG A 60 3.03 13.39 -11.82
CA ARG A 60 4.06 12.76 -12.64
C ARG A 60 5.10 13.81 -12.98
N GLU A 61 6.36 13.42 -12.98
CA GLU A 61 7.47 14.35 -13.26
C GLU A 61 7.59 14.64 -14.75
N ASP A 62 7.36 13.62 -15.59
CA ASP A 62 7.62 13.67 -17.02
C ASP A 62 6.46 14.27 -17.86
N TRP A 63 5.24 14.35 -17.32
CA TRP A 63 4.07 14.88 -18.05
C TRP A 63 2.94 15.40 -17.16
N ASP A 64 2.08 16.24 -17.74
CA ASP A 64 0.85 16.74 -17.11
C ASP A 64 -0.21 15.63 -17.03
N LEU A 65 -0.54 15.19 -15.81
CA LEU A 65 -1.47 14.08 -15.57
C LEU A 65 -2.94 14.56 -15.62
N GLU A 66 -3.70 14.10 -16.62
CA GLU A 66 -5.17 14.16 -16.60
C GLU A 66 -5.74 13.08 -15.67
N LYS A 67 -6.52 13.49 -14.66
CA LYS A 67 -7.01 12.58 -13.60
C LYS A 67 -8.30 11.88 -14.01
N THR A 68 -8.19 10.83 -14.80
CA THR A 68 -9.34 9.99 -15.16
C THR A 68 -9.66 8.93 -14.11
N GLU A 69 -8.65 8.46 -13.36
CA GLU A 69 -8.79 7.42 -12.33
C GLU A 69 -8.10 7.82 -11.01
N PRO A 70 -8.83 8.43 -10.06
CA PRO A 70 -8.25 9.02 -8.85
C PRO A 70 -7.66 8.00 -7.86
N VAL A 71 -8.07 6.72 -7.96
CA VAL A 71 -7.58 5.64 -7.10
C VAL A 71 -6.57 4.76 -7.85
N ALA A 72 -6.96 4.22 -9.01
CA ALA A 72 -6.14 3.28 -9.75
C ALA A 72 -4.82 3.89 -10.24
N GLY A 73 -4.83 5.16 -10.66
CA GLY A 73 -3.63 5.90 -11.09
C GLY A 73 -2.60 6.18 -9.98
N ASN A 74 -2.86 5.77 -8.74
CA ASN A 74 -1.95 5.95 -7.60
C ASN A 74 -1.48 4.62 -6.98
N TYR A 75 -1.77 3.45 -7.57
CA TYR A 75 -1.19 2.18 -7.13
C TYR A 75 0.23 2.02 -7.67
N TYR A 76 1.16 1.67 -6.78
CA TYR A 76 2.55 1.34 -7.11
C TYR A 76 2.91 -0.01 -6.47
N PRO A 77 3.71 -0.84 -7.15
CA PRO A 77 4.16 -2.11 -6.57
C PRO A 77 5.11 -1.85 -5.41
N VAL A 78 4.78 -2.38 -4.23
CA VAL A 78 5.66 -2.34 -3.06
C VAL A 78 6.39 -3.67 -2.98
N PHE A 79 7.73 -3.64 -3.04
CA PHE A 79 8.58 -4.83 -2.85
C PHE A 79 9.69 -4.51 -1.86
N MET A 80 9.71 -5.19 -0.72
CA MET A 80 10.82 -5.13 0.23
C MET A 80 11.41 -6.54 0.39
N PHE A 81 12.69 -6.73 0.07
CA PHE A 81 13.41 -7.95 0.45
C PHE A 81 13.83 -7.81 1.91
N SER A 82 13.53 -8.83 2.72
CA SER A 82 14.04 -9.00 4.08
C SER A 82 15.45 -9.57 4.09
#